data_AF-A0A7C5YCF9-F1
#
_entry.id   AF-A0A7C5YCF9-F1
#
_cell.length_a   1.000
_cell.length_b   1.000
_cell.length_c   1.000
_cell.angle_alpha   90.00
_cell.angle_beta   90.00
_cell.angle_gamma   90.00
#
_symmetry.space_group_name_H-M   'P 1'
#
loop_
_entity.id
_entity.type
_entity.pdbx_description
1 polymer ?
#
loop_
_entity_poly.entity_id
_entity_poly.type
_entity_poly.pdbx_seq_one_letter_code
_entity_poly.pdbx_strand_id
1 'polypeptide(L)'
;MVRAVYAGRFQPIHYGHVNVIKWALERVDELIVAIGTAQESHTVVNPFTAGERLVMVKLALKDEGIDLNRVYIVPVPDILMNCVWVHYLSMYVPKFKYGIARNPLVIRLFKEAGYEVLIPPPYNRGEYSSTKIRKLMLLGDSKWKDLVPKSVAEFIEEIRGVERLKQVVGVD
;
A
#
# COMPACT_ATOMS: atom_id res chain seq x y z
N MET A 1 -19.13 0.02 15.70
CA MET A 1 -17.93 -0.45 14.98
C MET A 1 -17.62 0.52 13.85
N VAL A 2 -16.47 1.19 13.93
CA VAL A 2 -16.01 2.22 13.01
C VAL A 2 -14.87 1.64 12.16
N ARG A 3 -15.01 1.71 10.83
CA ARG A 3 -13.96 1.32 9.90
C ARG A 3 -13.43 2.50 9.10
N ALA A 4 -12.16 2.42 8.74
CA ALA A 4 -11.56 3.26 7.72
C ALA A 4 -10.97 2.44 6.58
N VAL A 5 -10.83 3.05 5.40
CA VAL A 5 -10.11 2.47 4.27
C VAL A 5 -8.84 3.26 3.97
N TYR A 6 -7.71 2.55 3.88
CA TYR A 6 -6.43 3.08 3.45
C TYR A 6 -6.03 2.45 2.12
N ALA A 7 -6.12 3.24 1.05
CA ALA A 7 -5.78 2.79 -0.30
C ALA A 7 -4.33 3.14 -0.66
N GLY A 8 -3.62 2.18 -1.24
CA GLY A 8 -2.26 2.36 -1.71
C GLY A 8 -1.84 1.25 -2.66
N ARG A 9 -0.82 1.51 -3.49
CA ARG A 9 -0.28 0.48 -4.40
C ARG A 9 0.60 -0.53 -3.69
N PHE A 10 1.29 -0.11 -2.64
CA PHE A 10 2.22 -0.94 -1.84
C PHE A 10 3.27 -1.68 -2.70
N GLN A 11 4.07 -0.92 -3.48
CA GLN A 11 5.04 -1.44 -4.45
C GLN A 11 6.53 -1.17 -4.07
N PRO A 12 7.07 -1.72 -2.96
CA PRO A 12 6.43 -2.58 -1.97
C PRO A 12 5.80 -1.80 -0.81
N ILE A 13 5.18 -2.49 0.17
CA ILE A 13 4.89 -1.91 1.49
C ILE A 13 6.22 -1.57 2.21
N HIS A 14 6.22 -0.53 3.05
CA HIS A 14 7.41 -0.02 3.73
C HIS A 14 7.05 0.60 5.07
N TYR A 15 8.03 0.95 5.92
CA TYR A 15 7.75 1.46 7.28
C TYR A 15 6.87 2.72 7.30
N GLY A 16 7.01 3.60 6.30
CA GLY A 16 6.08 4.74 6.15
C GLY A 16 4.60 4.34 6.02
N HIS A 17 4.28 3.21 5.36
CA HIS A 17 2.92 2.69 5.27
C HIS A 17 2.48 2.05 6.59
N VAL A 18 3.35 1.27 7.22
CA VAL A 18 3.12 0.66 8.55
C VAL A 18 2.75 1.73 9.58
N ASN A 19 3.46 2.86 9.60
CA ASN A 19 3.18 3.95 10.54
C ASN A 19 1.80 4.60 10.29
N VAL A 20 1.35 4.68 9.03
CA VAL A 20 -0.02 5.13 8.71
C VAL A 20 -1.05 4.12 9.23
N ILE A 21 -0.78 2.82 9.07
CA ILE A 21 -1.68 1.75 9.53
C ILE A 21 -1.80 1.75 11.06
N LYS A 22 -0.68 1.84 11.79
CA LYS A 22 -0.67 1.95 13.26
C LYS A 22 -1.48 3.15 13.73
N TRP A 23 -1.21 4.31 13.15
CA TRP A 23 -1.93 5.55 13.44
C TRP A 23 -3.44 5.44 13.17
N ALA A 24 -3.84 4.75 12.11
CA ALA A 24 -5.24 4.53 11.81
C ALA A 24 -5.90 3.63 12.85
N LEU A 25 -5.25 2.52 13.25
CA LEU A 25 -5.77 1.56 14.23
C LEU A 25 -5.89 2.11 15.65
N GLU A 26 -5.27 3.24 15.96
CA GLU A 26 -5.52 4.01 17.20
C GLU A 26 -6.86 4.77 17.16
N ARG A 27 -7.47 4.95 15.98
CA ARG A 27 -8.62 5.84 15.74
C ARG A 27 -9.87 5.11 15.25
N VAL A 28 -9.71 3.87 14.79
CA VAL A 28 -10.82 3.04 14.28
C VAL A 28 -10.75 1.63 14.85
N ASP A 29 -11.91 0.97 14.90
CA ASP A 29 -11.99 -0.40 15.40
C ASP A 29 -11.32 -1.38 14.43
N GLU A 30 -11.57 -1.20 13.12
CA GLU A 30 -11.01 -2.04 12.06
C GLU A 30 -10.52 -1.20 10.88
N LEU A 31 -9.46 -1.66 10.21
CA LEU A 31 -8.85 -0.99 9.06
C LEU A 31 -8.95 -1.86 7.81
N ILE A 32 -9.36 -1.26 6.70
CA ILE A 32 -9.31 -1.88 5.38
C ILE A 32 -8.07 -1.35 4.66
N VAL A 33 -7.11 -2.20 4.36
CA VAL A 33 -5.95 -1.90 3.52
C VAL A 33 -6.28 -2.33 2.08
N ALA A 34 -6.63 -1.35 1.25
CA ALA A 34 -6.99 -1.56 -0.15
C ALA A 34 -5.73 -1.50 -1.03
N ILE A 35 -5.32 -2.64 -1.59
CA ILE A 35 -4.18 -2.75 -2.50
C ILE A 35 -4.65 -2.30 -3.89
N GLY A 36 -4.44 -1.03 -4.19
CA GLY A 36 -4.79 -0.39 -5.46
C GLY A 36 -3.88 -0.80 -6.61
N THR A 37 -4.28 -0.48 -7.85
CA THR A 37 -3.58 -0.93 -9.07
C THR A 37 -3.31 -2.44 -9.03
N ALA A 38 -4.33 -3.22 -8.63
CA ALA A 38 -4.18 -4.66 -8.41
C ALA A 38 -3.90 -5.43 -9.72
N GLN A 39 -4.34 -4.90 -10.86
CA GLN A 39 -4.18 -5.49 -12.18
C GLN A 39 -2.76 -5.37 -12.75
N GLU A 40 -1.93 -4.45 -12.25
CA GLU A 40 -0.57 -4.24 -12.78
C GLU A 40 0.49 -4.99 -11.98
N SER A 41 1.47 -5.49 -12.72
CA SER A 41 2.69 -6.13 -12.23
C SER A 41 3.76 -6.08 -13.32
N HIS A 42 4.99 -6.50 -13.02
CA HIS A 42 6.07 -6.62 -14.02
C HIS A 42 6.40 -5.32 -14.78
N THR A 43 6.21 -4.16 -14.15
CA THR A 43 6.72 -2.87 -14.65
C THR A 43 7.68 -2.23 -13.65
N VAL A 44 8.46 -1.25 -14.10
CA VAL A 44 9.36 -0.47 -13.23
C VAL A 44 8.61 0.22 -12.08
N VAL A 45 7.37 0.64 -12.35
CA VAL A 45 6.53 1.36 -11.38
C VAL A 45 5.75 0.39 -10.49
N ASN A 46 5.29 -0.73 -11.06
CA ASN A 46 4.49 -1.75 -10.40
C ASN A 46 5.14 -3.14 -10.62
N PRO A 47 6.25 -3.47 -9.92
CA PRO A 47 6.95 -4.73 -10.15
C PRO A 47 6.25 -5.95 -9.54
N PHE A 48 5.52 -5.76 -8.44
CA PHE A 48 4.91 -6.86 -7.67
C PHE A 48 3.43 -7.04 -8.02
N THR A 49 2.99 -8.30 -8.07
CA THR A 49 1.59 -8.66 -8.29
C THR A 49 0.72 -8.30 -7.10
N ALA A 50 -0.60 -8.29 -7.27
CA ALA A 50 -1.52 -8.11 -6.14
C ALA A 50 -1.34 -9.18 -5.05
N GLY A 51 -1.12 -10.44 -5.44
CA GLY A 51 -0.91 -11.56 -4.52
C GLY A 51 0.37 -11.40 -3.70
N GLU A 52 1.49 -11.04 -4.35
CA GLU A 52 2.76 -10.77 -3.67
C GLU A 52 2.61 -9.62 -2.67
N ARG A 53 1.94 -8.54 -3.08
CA ARG A 53 1.70 -7.38 -2.20
C ARG A 53 0.79 -7.72 -1.02
N LEU A 54 -0.20 -8.60 -1.20
CA LEU A 54 -1.03 -9.08 -0.10
C LEU A 54 -0.20 -9.84 0.93
N VAL A 55 0.71 -10.72 0.48
CA VAL A 55 1.66 -11.41 1.37
C VAL A 55 2.55 -10.41 2.09
N MET A 56 3.15 -9.45 1.37
CA MET A 56 4.00 -8.42 1.96
C MET A 56 3.26 -7.59 3.02
N VAL A 57 2.02 -7.16 2.75
CA VAL A 57 1.21 -6.42 3.74
C VAL A 57 0.98 -7.29 4.97
N LYS A 58 0.57 -8.55 4.80
CA LYS A 58 0.32 -9.47 5.92
C LYS A 58 1.58 -9.70 6.76
N LEU A 59 2.74 -9.90 6.13
CA LEU A 59 4.03 -10.06 6.80
C LEU A 59 4.44 -8.79 7.56
N ALA A 60 4.35 -7.63 6.91
CA ALA A 60 4.65 -6.33 7.54
C ALA A 60 3.83 -6.09 8.81
N LEU A 61 2.54 -6.43 8.79
CA LEU A 61 1.68 -6.25 9.96
C LEU A 61 2.02 -7.23 11.08
N LYS A 62 2.39 -8.47 10.75
CA LYS A 62 2.83 -9.48 11.73
C LYS A 62 4.13 -9.10 12.41
N ASP A 63 5.13 -8.64 11.65
CA ASP A 63 6.41 -8.16 12.20
C ASP A 63 6.21 -7.09 13.27
N GLU A 64 5.16 -6.29 13.11
CA GLU A 64 4.85 -5.13 13.94
C GLU A 64 3.83 -5.44 15.04
N GLY A 65 3.48 -6.71 15.24
CA GLY A 65 2.55 -7.17 16.28
C GLY A 65 1.12 -6.67 16.10
N ILE A 66 0.72 -6.31 14.88
CA ILE A 66 -0.62 -5.80 14.61
C ILE A 66 -1.62 -6.97 14.55
N ASP A 67 -2.70 -6.85 15.32
CA ASP A 67 -3.80 -7.83 15.32
C ASP A 67 -4.51 -7.84 13.97
N LEU A 68 -4.31 -8.93 13.22
CA LEU A 68 -4.90 -9.11 11.90
C LEU A 68 -6.41 -9.29 11.92
N ASN A 69 -7.04 -9.60 13.07
CA ASN A 69 -8.50 -9.65 13.16
C ASN A 69 -9.13 -8.27 12.97
N ARG A 70 -8.36 -7.20 13.18
CA ARG A 70 -8.77 -5.82 12.98
C ARG A 70 -8.45 -5.29 11.59
N VAL A 71 -7.93 -6.13 10.68
CA VAL A 71 -7.45 -5.68 9.38
C VAL A 71 -8.01 -6.53 8.24
N TYR A 72 -8.63 -5.86 7.27
CA TYR A 72 -8.98 -6.45 5.97
C TYR A 72 -7.92 -6.05 4.95
N ILE A 73 -7.44 -6.99 4.14
CA ILE A 73 -6.51 -6.71 3.04
C ILE A 73 -7.23 -7.09 1.74
N VAL A 74 -7.52 -6.09 0.89
CA VAL A 74 -8.38 -6.29 -0.29
C VAL A 74 -7.67 -5.73 -1.54
N PRO A 75 -7.36 -6.56 -2.54
CA PRO A 75 -6.91 -6.09 -3.83
C PRO A 75 -8.04 -5.41 -4.61
N VAL A 76 -7.76 -4.22 -5.15
CA VAL A 76 -8.74 -3.42 -5.91
C VAL A 76 -8.09 -2.97 -7.22
N PRO A 77 -8.58 -3.41 -8.38
CA PRO A 77 -8.12 -2.91 -9.68
C PRO A 77 -8.39 -1.41 -9.84
N ASP A 78 -7.66 -0.75 -10.73
CA ASP A 78 -8.00 0.64 -11.09
C ASP A 78 -9.12 0.67 -12.13
N ILE A 79 -9.82 1.81 -12.16
CA ILE A 79 -10.76 2.17 -13.22
C ILE A 79 -10.37 3.52 -13.80
N LEU A 80 -10.66 3.73 -15.09
CA LEU A 80 -10.33 4.98 -15.78
C LEU A 80 -11.35 6.11 -15.54
N MET A 81 -12.16 6.01 -14.49
CA MET A 81 -13.22 6.97 -14.16
C MET A 81 -13.11 7.45 -12.71
N ASN A 82 -12.34 8.52 -12.50
CA ASN A 82 -12.10 9.08 -11.17
C ASN A 82 -13.38 9.42 -10.41
N CYS A 83 -14.38 9.99 -11.10
CA CYS A 83 -15.64 10.44 -10.48
C CYS A 83 -16.43 9.31 -9.79
N VAL A 84 -16.22 8.05 -10.18
CA VAL A 84 -16.90 6.89 -9.56
C VAL A 84 -15.94 5.98 -8.81
N TRP A 85 -14.66 6.33 -8.69
CA TRP A 85 -13.62 5.48 -8.08
C TRP A 85 -13.94 5.10 -6.63
N VAL A 86 -14.48 6.02 -5.82
CA VAL A 86 -14.83 5.72 -4.43
C VAL A 86 -16.01 4.75 -4.33
N HIS A 87 -17.00 4.90 -5.21
CA HIS A 87 -18.11 3.97 -5.29
C HIS A 87 -17.64 2.59 -5.76
N TYR A 88 -16.77 2.55 -6.77
CA TYR A 88 -16.13 1.32 -7.22
C TYR A 88 -15.34 0.64 -6.09
N LEU A 89 -14.49 1.37 -5.37
CA LEU A 89 -13.78 0.88 -4.19
C LEU A 89 -14.75 0.29 -3.16
N SER A 90 -15.86 0.96 -2.88
CA SER A 90 -16.86 0.52 -1.89
C SER A 90 -17.56 -0.80 -2.25
N MET A 91 -17.52 -1.22 -3.52
CA MET A 91 -18.05 -2.52 -3.94
C MET A 91 -17.14 -3.69 -3.54
N TYR A 92 -15.84 -3.46 -3.39
CA TYR A 92 -14.86 -4.50 -3.06
C TYR A 92 -14.68 -4.72 -1.56
N VAL A 93 -15.06 -3.73 -0.74
CA VAL A 93 -14.66 -3.67 0.67
C VAL A 93 -15.86 -3.60 1.60
N PRO A 94 -15.72 -4.02 2.88
CA PRO A 94 -16.74 -3.76 3.88
C PRO A 94 -17.09 -2.27 4.00
N LYS A 95 -18.32 -1.95 4.41
CA LYS A 95 -18.74 -0.56 4.66
C LYS A 95 -17.77 0.13 5.62
N PHE A 96 -17.35 1.35 5.27
CA PHE A 96 -16.44 2.18 6.05
C PHE A 96 -16.99 3.59 6.24
N LYS A 97 -16.52 4.26 7.29
CA LYS A 97 -16.88 5.65 7.62
C LYS A 97 -15.87 6.65 7.07
N TYR A 98 -14.60 6.29 7.08
CA TYR A 98 -13.50 7.20 6.77
C TYR A 98 -12.64 6.70 5.61
N GLY A 99 -12.27 7.58 4.69
CA GLY A 99 -11.10 7.39 3.82
C GLY A 99 -9.83 7.87 4.52
N ILE A 100 -8.70 7.20 4.32
CA ILE A 100 -7.39 7.63 4.82
C ILE A 100 -6.53 8.00 3.62
N ALA A 101 -6.14 9.28 3.54
CA ALA A 101 -5.36 9.76 2.41
C ALA A 101 -4.58 11.04 2.74
N ARG A 102 -3.47 11.24 2.00
CA ARG A 102 -2.78 12.53 1.90
C ARG A 102 -2.64 13.03 0.47
N ASN A 103 -3.00 12.19 -0.51
CA ASN A 103 -2.96 12.57 -1.91
C ASN A 103 -4.17 13.52 -2.17
N PRO A 104 -3.95 14.74 -2.70
CA PRO A 104 -5.03 15.70 -2.90
C PRO A 104 -6.18 15.19 -3.77
N LEU A 105 -5.89 14.42 -4.83
CA LEU A 105 -6.90 13.80 -5.67
C LEU A 105 -7.74 12.81 -4.86
N VAL A 106 -7.10 11.88 -4.14
CA VAL A 106 -7.83 10.88 -3.33
C VAL A 106 -8.68 11.55 -2.25
N ILE A 107 -8.17 12.59 -1.57
CA ILE A 107 -8.94 13.38 -0.60
C ILE A 107 -10.17 14.00 -1.28
N ARG A 108 -9.99 14.61 -2.45
CA ARG A 108 -11.05 15.25 -3.20
C ARG A 108 -12.15 14.25 -3.58
N LEU A 109 -11.77 13.09 -4.10
CA LEU A 109 -12.72 12.05 -4.52
C LEU A 109 -13.53 11.50 -3.34
N PHE A 110 -12.91 11.23 -2.19
CA PHE A 110 -13.65 10.80 -1.00
C PHE A 110 -14.67 11.84 -0.54
N LYS A 111 -14.28 13.12 -0.51
CA LYS A 111 -15.18 14.21 -0.11
C LYS A 111 -16.36 14.37 -1.08
N GLU A 112 -16.13 14.28 -2.39
CA GLU A 112 -17.19 14.34 -3.40
C GLU A 112 -18.16 13.16 -3.29
N ALA A 113 -17.66 11.99 -2.91
CA ALA A 113 -18.48 10.81 -2.63
C ALA A 113 -19.16 10.82 -1.24
N GLY A 114 -19.04 11.90 -0.47
CA GLY A 114 -19.71 12.07 0.83
C GLY A 114 -18.98 11.44 2.02
N TYR A 115 -17.72 11.05 1.87
CA TYR A 115 -16.93 10.46 2.97
C TYR A 115 -16.08 11.51 3.71
N GLU A 116 -15.96 11.31 5.01
CA GLU A 116 -14.95 12.00 5.83
C GLU A 116 -13.56 11.42 5.54
N VAL A 117 -12.53 12.27 5.61
CA VAL A 117 -11.15 11.87 5.32
C VAL A 117 -10.24 12.12 6.52
N LEU A 118 -9.62 11.05 7.01
CA LEU A 118 -8.57 11.10 8.01
C LEU A 118 -7.21 11.33 7.32
N ILE A 119 -6.53 12.41 7.70
CA ILE A 119 -5.24 12.79 7.11
C ILE A 119 -4.13 12.36 8.09
N PRO A 120 -3.32 11.33 7.77
CA PRO A 120 -2.24 10.90 8.63
C PRO A 120 -1.09 11.91 8.61
N PRO A 121 -0.30 12.01 9.69
CA PRO A 121 0.86 12.90 9.74
C PRO A 121 1.92 12.54 8.69
N PRO A 122 2.85 13.47 8.38
CA PRO A 122 3.95 13.20 7.47
C PRO A 122 4.99 12.27 8.12
N TYR A 123 4.82 10.96 7.98
CA TYR A 123 5.88 10.00 8.34
C TYR A 123 7.04 10.09 7.34
N ASN A 124 8.09 10.83 7.73
CA ASN A 124 9.40 10.92 7.08
C ASN A 124 9.40 10.69 5.56
N ARG A 125 8.66 11.54 4.82
CA ARG A 125 8.38 11.35 3.38
C ARG A 125 9.62 11.30 2.49
N GLY A 126 10.72 11.94 2.91
CA GLY A 126 11.99 11.92 2.18
C GLY A 126 12.73 10.58 2.29
N GLU A 127 12.40 9.81 3.33
CA GLU A 127 13.03 8.54 3.61
C GLU A 127 12.18 7.36 3.11
N TYR A 128 10.90 7.33 3.48
CA TYR A 128 10.00 6.23 3.14
C TYR A 128 9.18 6.51 1.87
N SER A 129 9.64 5.94 0.76
CA SER A 129 8.99 6.02 -0.54
C SER A 129 9.22 4.74 -1.33
N SER A 130 8.14 4.10 -1.79
CA SER A 130 8.23 2.95 -2.70
C SER A 130 9.06 3.26 -3.94
N THR A 131 8.99 4.50 -4.47
CA THR A 131 9.82 4.91 -5.62
C THR A 131 11.32 4.90 -5.27
N LYS A 132 11.68 5.41 -4.08
CA LYS A 132 13.08 5.39 -3.61
C LYS A 132 13.57 3.96 -3.39
N ILE A 133 12.73 3.11 -2.78
CA ILE A 133 13.02 1.69 -2.55
C ILE A 133 13.28 0.97 -3.87
N ARG A 134 12.40 1.11 -4.87
CA ARG A 134 12.62 0.52 -6.20
C ARG A 134 13.88 1.04 -6.88
N LYS A 135 14.20 2.34 -6.74
CA LYS A 135 15.45 2.92 -7.26
C LYS A 135 16.68 2.27 -6.61
N LEU A 136 16.68 2.08 -5.29
CA LEU A 136 17.78 1.41 -4.58
C LEU A 136 17.93 -0.06 -5.02
N MET A 137 16.82 -0.79 -5.19
CA MET A 137 16.82 -2.15 -5.74
C MET A 137 17.48 -2.21 -7.13
N LEU A 138 17.12 -1.27 -8.02
CA LEU A 138 17.71 -1.17 -9.37
C LEU A 138 19.21 -0.90 -9.33
N LEU A 139 19.66 -0.02 -8.43
CA LEU A 139 21.07 0.29 -8.22
C LEU A 139 21.85 -0.87 -7.52
N GLY A 140 21.15 -1.91 -7.06
CA GLY A 140 21.77 -2.98 -6.26
C GLY A 140 22.16 -2.54 -4.84
N ASP A 141 21.65 -1.40 -4.36
CA ASP A 141 21.95 -0.89 -3.03
C ASP A 141 21.07 -1.57 -1.98
N SER A 142 21.70 -2.41 -1.14
CA SER A 142 21.03 -3.17 -0.08
C SER A 142 20.28 -2.32 0.96
N LYS A 143 20.50 -1.00 1.03
CA LYS A 143 19.77 -0.07 1.93
C LYS A 143 18.26 -0.09 1.74
N TRP A 144 17.75 -0.59 0.61
CA TRP A 144 16.30 -0.74 0.44
C TRP A 144 15.68 -1.67 1.50
N LYS A 145 16.45 -2.63 2.03
CA LYS A 145 16.01 -3.57 3.07
C LYS A 145 15.70 -2.86 4.39
N ASP A 146 16.45 -1.82 4.73
CA ASP A 146 16.25 -1.02 5.95
C ASP A 146 14.98 -0.17 5.92
N LEU A 147 14.38 -0.01 4.73
CA LEU A 147 13.18 0.82 4.53
C LEU A 147 11.88 0.01 4.61
N VAL A 148 11.97 -1.33 4.71
CA VAL A 148 10.81 -2.23 4.77
C VAL A 148 10.90 -3.16 5.99
N PRO A 149 9.78 -3.71 6.48
CA PRO A 149 9.80 -4.75 7.50
C PRO A 149 10.66 -5.95 7.09
N LYS A 150 11.30 -6.59 8.06
CA LYS A 150 12.27 -7.67 7.82
C LYS A 150 11.69 -8.79 6.97
N SER A 151 10.51 -9.30 7.32
CA SER A 151 9.85 -10.39 6.59
C SER A 151 9.45 -9.98 5.17
N VAL A 152 9.22 -8.69 4.92
CA VAL A 152 8.97 -8.16 3.56
C VAL A 152 10.26 -8.19 2.73
N ALA A 153 11.40 -7.82 3.32
CA ALA A 153 12.68 -7.90 2.63
C ALA A 153 13.02 -9.35 2.24
N GLU A 154 12.86 -10.28 3.18
CA GLU A 154 13.07 -11.71 2.96
C GLU A 154 12.16 -12.26 1.86
N PHE A 155 10.87 -11.92 1.89
CA PHE A 155 9.92 -12.35 0.87
C PHE A 155 10.25 -11.77 -0.52
N ILE A 156 10.72 -10.52 -0.61
CA ILE A 156 11.16 -9.92 -1.88
C ILE A 156 12.37 -10.68 -2.45
N GLU A 157 13.28 -11.15 -1.60
CA GLU A 157 14.41 -11.98 -2.03
C GLU A 157 13.96 -13.38 -2.47
N GLU A 158 13.04 -14.00 -1.73
CA GLU A 158 12.43 -15.31 -2.05
C GLU A 158 11.81 -15.33 -3.45
N ILE A 159 11.02 -14.30 -3.79
CA ILE A 159 10.36 -14.19 -5.10
C ILE A 159 11.29 -13.63 -6.20
N ARG A 160 12.59 -13.44 -5.90
CA ARG A 160 13.59 -12.84 -6.79
C ARG A 160 13.15 -11.47 -7.34
N GLY A 161 12.50 -10.68 -6.49
CA GLY A 161 11.85 -9.42 -6.88
C GLY A 161 12.81 -8.36 -7.40
N VAL A 162 14.03 -8.28 -6.84
CA VAL A 162 15.09 -7.36 -7.31
C VAL A 162 15.58 -7.77 -8.70
N GLU A 163 15.77 -9.07 -8.93
CA GLU A 163 16.17 -9.61 -10.23
C GLU A 163 15.12 -9.30 -11.30
N ARG A 164 13.84 -9.59 -11.00
CA ARG A 164 12.71 -9.25 -11.87
C ARG A 164 12.70 -7.76 -12.22
N LEU A 165 12.82 -6.89 -11.21
CA LEU A 165 12.79 -5.44 -11.41
C LEU A 165 13.95 -4.96 -12.31
N LYS A 166 15.14 -5.56 -12.21
CA LYS A 166 16.27 -5.26 -13.11
C LYS A 166 16.03 -5.75 -14.53
N GLN A 167 15.45 -6.94 -14.70
CA GLN A 167 15.14 -7.51 -16.01
C GLN A 167 14.13 -6.67 -16.78
N VAL A 168 13.06 -6.19 -16.12
CA VAL A 168 12.04 -5.35 -16.79
C VAL A 168 12.50 -3.93 -17.12
N VAL A 169 13.63 -3.46 -16.57
CA VAL A 169 14.28 -2.20 -16.99
C VAL A 169 15.13 -2.38 -18.24
N GLY A 170 15.66 -3.58 -18.48
CA GLY A 170 16.48 -3.90 -19.65
C GLY A 170 15.69 -4.21 -20.92
N VAL A 171 14.37 -4.04 -20.89
CA VAL A 171 13.48 -4.24 -22.04
C VAL A 171 13.09 -2.88 -22.59
N ASP A 172 14.01 -2.26 -23.32
CA ASP A 172 13.77 -1.19 -24.30
C ASP A 172 14.17 -1.71 -25.69
#